data_AF-A0A161YEL5-F1
#
_entry.id   AF-A0A161YEL5-F1
#
_cell.length_a   1.000
_cell.length_b   1.000
_cell.length_c   1.000
_cell.angle_alpha   90.00
_cell.angle_beta   90.00
_cell.angle_gamma   90.00
#
_symmetry.space_group_name_H-M   'P 1'
#
loop_
_entity.id
_entity.type
_entity.pdbx_description
1 polymer ?
#
loop_
_entity_poly.entity_id
_entity_poly.type
_entity_poly.pdbx_seq_one_letter_code
_entity_poly.pdbx_strand_id
1 'polypeptide(L)'
;MQAAESRSENLSRGRRLELSTHWQVDGPEDRRIIYTPVEFKISATRPAKWTELVPPLQSIQGLLSLAYEGLVVADGGRVTMDTDQPPMESPTWWTARLMRRPEGAQAPRSMTEIPSFDLGTIGGIAGLRRWIELTDKHPRATGPLVARHRYGLHNVETRLMEVAAAIEYWVSAHRRSAQWARRSLGKGSFAANLAARVGTPFADLVGDPMAWARRFWSTNNLLKHEPNSEYDAYEVSVLADTGAVLLQSALLNRVARTTNPAQVVCGSHRYDHLGRQVRGLLGA
;
A
#
# COMPACT_ATOMS: atom_id res chain seq x y z
N MET A 1 -33.82 5.87 6.63
CA MET A 1 -32.74 5.56 7.58
C MET A 1 -31.45 6.09 6.96
N GLN A 2 -30.85 7.14 7.53
CA GLN A 2 -29.78 7.89 6.86
C GLN A 2 -28.47 7.08 6.80
N ALA A 3 -27.97 6.87 5.59
CA ALA A 3 -26.58 6.51 5.34
C ALA A 3 -25.67 7.57 5.97
N ALA A 4 -24.48 7.20 6.44
CA ALA A 4 -23.53 8.18 6.93
C ALA A 4 -23.19 9.21 5.84
N GLU A 5 -22.88 10.44 6.24
CA GLU A 5 -22.60 11.54 5.32
C GLU A 5 -21.50 11.15 4.32
N SER A 6 -21.85 11.13 3.02
CA SER A 6 -20.92 10.77 1.95
C SER A 6 -19.82 11.84 1.85
N ARG A 7 -18.57 11.42 1.90
CA ARG A 7 -17.41 12.28 1.68
C ARG A 7 -16.95 12.13 0.23
N SER A 8 -16.52 13.21 -0.40
CA SER A 8 -16.11 13.15 -1.81
C SER A 8 -14.90 14.02 -2.14
N GLU A 9 -14.11 13.59 -3.12
CA GLU A 9 -12.94 14.29 -3.65
C GLU A 9 -12.92 14.22 -5.18
N ASN A 10 -12.48 15.30 -5.83
CA ASN A 10 -12.28 15.31 -7.28
C ASN A 10 -10.95 14.66 -7.63
N LEU A 11 -10.95 13.71 -8.56
CA LEU A 11 -9.76 13.06 -9.09
C LEU A 11 -9.33 13.70 -10.42
N SER A 12 -8.14 13.32 -10.89
CA SER A 12 -7.66 13.67 -12.23
C SER A 12 -8.58 13.14 -13.33
N ARG A 13 -8.57 13.81 -14.50
CA ARG A 13 -9.34 13.46 -15.70
C ARG A 13 -10.87 13.50 -15.53
N GLY A 14 -11.37 14.43 -14.70
CA GLY A 14 -12.83 14.62 -14.53
C GLY A 14 -13.50 13.44 -13.83
N ARG A 15 -12.79 12.73 -12.96
CA ARG A 15 -13.35 11.64 -12.15
C ARG A 15 -13.63 12.15 -10.74
N ARG A 16 -14.54 11.53 -10.00
CA ARG A 16 -14.84 11.84 -8.60
C ARG A 16 -14.79 10.56 -7.78
N LEU A 17 -14.16 10.65 -6.61
CA LEU A 17 -14.15 9.63 -5.58
C LEU A 17 -15.20 9.98 -4.53
N GLU A 18 -16.05 9.03 -4.18
CA GLU A 18 -16.99 9.10 -3.06
C GLU A 18 -16.70 7.96 -2.09
N LEU A 19 -16.74 8.27 -0.80
CA LEU A 19 -16.62 7.34 0.31
C LEU A 19 -17.87 7.47 1.17
N SER A 20 -18.60 6.38 1.31
CA SER A 20 -19.82 6.30 2.11
C SER A 20 -19.84 5.01 2.91
N THR A 21 -20.83 4.92 3.79
CA THR A 21 -21.19 3.65 4.44
C THR A 21 -22.70 3.51 4.39
N HIS A 22 -23.18 2.28 4.30
CA HIS A 22 -24.60 1.96 4.33
C HIS A 22 -24.81 0.76 5.24
N TRP A 23 -26.05 0.55 5.69
CA TRP A 23 -26.42 -0.65 6.42
C TRP A 23 -26.74 -1.77 5.43
N GLN A 24 -26.18 -2.94 5.65
CA GLN A 24 -26.51 -4.16 4.93
C GLN A 24 -26.97 -5.22 5.93
N VAL A 25 -28.02 -5.94 5.54
CA VAL A 25 -28.55 -7.07 6.30
C VAL A 25 -28.36 -8.32 5.45
N ASP A 26 -27.76 -9.34 6.02
CA ASP A 26 -27.54 -10.64 5.38
C ASP A 26 -28.01 -11.79 6.31
N GLY A 27 -28.09 -13.01 5.79
CA GLY A 27 -28.52 -14.21 6.52
C GLY A 27 -30.04 -14.43 6.51
N PRO A 28 -30.47 -15.64 6.93
CA PRO A 28 -31.88 -16.03 6.97
C PRO A 28 -32.66 -15.23 8.04
N GLU A 29 -33.99 -15.23 7.97
CA GLU A 29 -34.85 -14.40 8.84
C GLU A 29 -34.64 -14.63 10.34
N ASP A 30 -34.31 -15.85 10.73
CA ASP A 30 -34.04 -16.26 12.11
C ASP A 30 -32.62 -15.90 12.58
N ARG A 31 -31.71 -15.54 11.67
CA ARG A 31 -30.31 -15.17 11.96
C ARG A 31 -29.82 -14.05 11.05
N ARG A 32 -30.46 -12.88 11.15
CA ARG A 32 -30.02 -11.67 10.45
C ARG A 32 -28.71 -11.15 11.02
N ILE A 33 -27.72 -10.96 10.16
CA ILE A 33 -26.47 -10.28 10.45
C ILE A 33 -26.58 -8.87 9.88
N ILE A 34 -26.40 -7.87 10.73
CA ILE A 34 -26.40 -6.46 10.33
C ILE A 34 -24.96 -5.96 10.36
N TYR A 35 -24.50 -5.38 9.26
CA TYR A 35 -23.16 -4.80 9.18
C TYR A 35 -23.16 -3.55 8.31
N THR A 36 -22.07 -2.79 8.40
CA THR A 36 -21.95 -1.46 7.80
C THR A 36 -20.74 -1.43 6.85
N PRO A 37 -20.88 -1.93 5.61
CA PRO A 37 -19.78 -1.95 4.66
C PRO A 37 -19.33 -0.53 4.31
N VAL A 38 -18.02 -0.41 4.04
CA VAL A 38 -17.43 0.79 3.44
C VAL A 38 -17.59 0.72 1.94
N GLU A 39 -18.20 1.74 1.35
CA GLU A 39 -18.43 1.83 -0.09
C GLU A 39 -17.52 2.89 -0.71
N PHE A 40 -16.82 2.50 -1.77
CA PHE A 40 -16.06 3.40 -2.62
C PHE A 40 -16.71 3.48 -3.99
N LYS A 41 -17.02 4.69 -4.42
CA LYS A 41 -17.59 4.97 -5.74
C LYS A 41 -16.66 5.85 -6.55
N ILE A 42 -16.44 5.45 -7.80
CA ILE A 42 -15.75 6.26 -8.80
C ILE A 42 -16.77 6.61 -9.87
N SER A 43 -17.01 7.91 -10.06
CA SER A 43 -17.83 8.45 -11.14
C SER A 43 -16.98 9.29 -12.08
N ALA A 44 -17.46 9.48 -13.30
CA ALA A 44 -16.89 10.40 -14.28
C ALA A 44 -17.89 11.51 -14.59
N THR A 45 -17.41 12.73 -14.78
CA THR A 45 -18.23 13.88 -15.17
C THR A 45 -18.56 13.91 -16.67
N ARG A 46 -17.92 13.03 -17.45
CA ARG A 46 -18.15 12.83 -18.88
C ARG A 46 -18.24 11.34 -19.17
N PRO A 47 -18.89 10.94 -20.28
CA PRO A 47 -18.93 9.53 -20.70
C PRO A 47 -17.53 8.92 -20.70
N ALA A 48 -17.35 7.84 -19.97
CA ALA A 48 -16.08 7.13 -19.82
C ALA A 48 -16.32 5.62 -19.84
N LYS A 49 -15.34 4.86 -20.34
CA LYS A 49 -15.40 3.41 -20.27
C LYS A 49 -15.29 2.97 -18.81
N TRP A 50 -16.13 2.02 -18.37
CA TRP A 50 -16.06 1.52 -17.00
C TRP A 50 -14.65 1.00 -16.64
N THR A 51 -13.91 0.47 -17.61
CA THR A 51 -12.51 0.02 -17.45
C THR A 51 -11.55 1.13 -17.03
N GLU A 52 -11.89 2.41 -17.24
CA GLU A 52 -11.11 3.57 -16.81
C GLU A 52 -11.43 4.02 -15.38
N LEU A 53 -12.56 3.54 -14.82
CA LEU A 53 -13.02 3.82 -13.46
C LEU A 53 -12.53 2.76 -12.46
N VAL A 54 -12.11 1.58 -12.95
CA VAL A 54 -11.56 0.49 -12.13
C VAL A 54 -10.17 0.78 -11.54
N PRO A 55 -9.19 1.37 -12.24
CA PRO A 55 -7.84 1.54 -11.71
C PRO A 55 -7.78 2.34 -10.39
N PRO A 56 -8.52 3.45 -10.20
CA PRO A 56 -8.60 4.11 -8.91
C PRO A 56 -9.09 3.20 -7.77
N LEU A 57 -10.10 2.34 -8.03
CA LEU A 57 -10.57 1.35 -7.05
C LEU A 57 -9.48 0.31 -6.73
N GLN A 58 -8.73 -0.13 -7.73
CA GLN A 58 -7.59 -1.04 -7.51
C GLN A 58 -6.49 -0.39 -6.68
N SER A 59 -6.23 0.91 -6.88
CA SER A 59 -5.28 1.67 -6.06
C SER A 59 -5.73 1.73 -4.59
N ILE A 60 -7.01 2.00 -4.34
CA ILE A 60 -7.59 1.98 -2.98
C ILE A 60 -7.49 0.58 -2.36
N GLN A 61 -7.86 -0.47 -3.10
CA GLN A 61 -7.74 -1.86 -2.65
C GLN A 61 -6.30 -2.24 -2.33
N GLY A 62 -5.33 -1.73 -3.10
CA GLY A 62 -3.90 -1.91 -2.81
C GLY A 62 -3.52 -1.30 -1.47
N LEU A 63 -4.04 -0.10 -1.15
CA LEU A 63 -3.81 0.55 0.13
C LEU A 63 -4.43 -0.21 1.31
N LEU A 64 -5.67 -0.70 1.14
CA LEU A 64 -6.32 -1.57 2.13
C LEU A 64 -5.50 -2.85 2.36
N SER A 65 -4.93 -3.40 1.29
CA SER A 65 -4.11 -4.61 1.39
C SER A 65 -2.79 -4.36 2.13
N LEU A 66 -2.22 -3.16 2.04
CA LEU A 66 -1.07 -2.76 2.85
C LEU A 66 -1.45 -2.57 4.33
N ALA A 67 -2.63 -2.01 4.61
CA ALA A 67 -3.11 -1.78 5.96
C ALA A 67 -3.33 -3.10 6.72
N TYR A 68 -3.88 -4.11 6.04
CA TYR A 68 -4.25 -5.41 6.62
C TYR A 68 -3.28 -6.56 6.30
N GLU A 69 -2.19 -6.29 5.59
CA GLU A 69 -1.16 -7.24 5.18
C GLU A 69 -1.66 -8.46 4.38
N GLY A 70 -2.74 -8.30 3.64
CA GLY A 70 -3.34 -9.35 2.80
C GLY A 70 -4.30 -8.78 1.78
N LEU A 71 -4.69 -9.54 0.77
CA LEU A 71 -5.60 -9.06 -0.25
C LEU A 71 -7.03 -8.91 0.28
N VAL A 72 -7.42 -7.65 0.48
CA VAL A 72 -8.80 -7.27 0.79
C VAL A 72 -9.60 -7.28 -0.51
N VAL A 73 -10.47 -8.27 -0.70
CA VAL A 73 -11.38 -8.32 -1.85
C VAL A 73 -12.61 -7.45 -1.61
N ALA A 74 -13.24 -6.97 -2.67
CA ALA A 74 -14.55 -6.35 -2.59
C ALA A 74 -15.64 -7.43 -2.54
N ASP A 75 -16.62 -7.28 -1.65
CA ASP A 75 -17.73 -8.23 -1.50
C ASP A 75 -18.71 -8.18 -2.69
N GLY A 76 -18.75 -7.04 -3.38
CA GLY A 76 -19.60 -6.83 -4.54
C GLY A 76 -19.45 -5.43 -5.10
N GLY A 77 -20.28 -5.11 -6.08
CA GLY A 77 -20.30 -3.79 -6.69
C GLY A 77 -21.61 -3.51 -7.41
N ARG A 78 -21.89 -2.24 -7.62
CA ARG A 78 -23.02 -1.76 -8.41
C ARG A 78 -22.52 -0.76 -9.44
N VAL A 79 -23.20 -0.68 -10.57
CA VAL A 79 -22.95 0.35 -11.57
C VAL A 79 -24.17 1.25 -11.65
N THR A 80 -23.95 2.55 -11.49
CA THR A 80 -24.95 3.56 -11.83
C THR A 80 -24.68 4.00 -13.26
N MET A 81 -25.62 3.71 -14.16
CA MET A 81 -25.56 4.21 -15.53
C MET A 81 -26.18 5.60 -15.59
N ASP A 82 -25.56 6.49 -16.37
CA ASP A 82 -26.14 7.78 -16.70
C ASP A 82 -27.12 7.57 -17.86
N THR A 83 -28.40 7.42 -17.53
CA THR A 83 -29.49 7.14 -18.46
C THR A 83 -30.66 8.09 -18.20
N ASP A 84 -31.36 8.52 -19.26
CA ASP A 84 -32.50 9.45 -19.16
C ASP A 84 -33.60 8.96 -18.20
N GLN A 85 -33.73 7.64 -18.05
CA GLN A 85 -34.58 6.99 -17.05
C GLN A 85 -33.71 6.09 -16.16
N PRO A 86 -33.30 6.54 -14.95
CA PRO A 86 -32.50 5.70 -14.07
C PRO A 86 -33.31 4.44 -13.71
N PRO A 87 -32.71 3.23 -13.83
CA PRO A 87 -33.41 2.01 -13.50
C PRO A 87 -33.80 2.00 -12.02
N MET A 88 -34.94 1.38 -11.69
CA MET A 88 -35.41 1.23 -10.31
C MET A 88 -34.34 0.59 -9.40
N GLU A 89 -33.52 -0.30 -9.97
CA GLU A 89 -32.38 -0.91 -9.29
C GLU A 89 -31.11 -0.75 -10.12
N SER A 90 -30.01 -0.37 -9.46
CA SER A 90 -28.70 -0.35 -10.11
C SER A 90 -28.23 -1.79 -10.37
N PRO A 91 -27.78 -2.13 -11.59
CA PRO A 91 -27.30 -3.47 -11.90
C PRO A 91 -26.10 -3.84 -11.03
N THR A 92 -26.05 -5.11 -10.65
CA THR A 92 -24.90 -5.72 -10.00
C THR A 92 -23.71 -5.72 -10.95
N TRP A 93 -22.57 -5.29 -10.45
CA TRP A 93 -21.31 -5.30 -11.17
C TRP A 93 -20.36 -6.29 -10.53
N TRP A 94 -19.67 -7.06 -11.37
CA TRP A 94 -18.67 -8.01 -10.93
C TRP A 94 -17.38 -7.87 -11.73
N THR A 95 -16.24 -7.97 -11.06
CA THR A 95 -14.94 -8.09 -11.72
C THR A 95 -13.97 -8.93 -10.91
N ALA A 96 -13.29 -9.87 -11.57
CA ALA A 96 -12.23 -10.66 -10.96
C ALA A 96 -11.10 -9.80 -10.38
N ARG A 97 -10.87 -8.59 -10.92
CA ARG A 97 -9.77 -7.70 -10.50
C ARG A 97 -9.93 -7.12 -9.09
N LEU A 98 -11.16 -7.04 -8.60
CA LEU A 98 -11.47 -6.51 -7.27
C LEU A 98 -12.08 -7.57 -6.35
N MET A 99 -12.84 -8.53 -6.91
CA MET A 99 -13.71 -9.42 -6.13
C MET A 99 -13.18 -10.85 -6.05
N ARG A 100 -12.19 -11.22 -6.87
CA ARG A 100 -11.56 -12.55 -6.81
C ARG A 100 -10.16 -12.43 -6.21
N ARG A 101 -9.86 -13.30 -5.25
CA ARG A 101 -8.50 -13.53 -4.78
C ARG A 101 -7.76 -14.48 -5.74
N PRO A 102 -6.64 -14.08 -6.35
CA PRO A 102 -5.84 -14.97 -7.17
C PRO A 102 -5.22 -16.11 -6.35
N GLU A 103 -4.90 -17.22 -7.01
CA GLU A 103 -4.12 -18.29 -6.40
C GLU A 103 -2.73 -17.75 -6.01
N GLY A 104 -2.32 -17.99 -4.76
CA GLY A 104 -1.07 -17.48 -4.18
C GLY A 104 -1.22 -16.16 -3.39
N ALA A 105 -2.27 -15.38 -3.64
CA ALA A 105 -2.57 -14.21 -2.79
C ALA A 105 -3.15 -14.66 -1.44
N GLN A 106 -2.66 -14.08 -0.34
CA GLN A 106 -3.14 -14.40 1.00
C GLN A 106 -4.29 -13.47 1.42
N ALA A 107 -5.22 -14.02 2.19
CA ALA A 107 -6.19 -13.21 2.92
C ALA A 107 -5.49 -12.41 4.03
N PRO A 108 -6.03 -11.25 4.42
CA PRO A 108 -5.77 -10.69 5.74
C PRO A 108 -5.98 -11.74 6.82
N ARG A 109 -5.14 -11.75 7.85
CA ARG A 109 -5.33 -12.62 9.03
C ARG A 109 -6.68 -12.38 9.70
N SER A 110 -7.08 -11.10 9.79
CA SER A 110 -8.38 -10.68 10.26
C SER A 110 -8.72 -9.29 9.71
N MET A 111 -9.98 -9.10 9.35
CA MET A 111 -10.55 -7.78 9.00
C MET A 111 -11.12 -7.03 10.21
N THR A 112 -11.12 -7.66 11.40
CA THR A 112 -11.56 -7.06 12.67
C THR A 112 -10.38 -6.69 13.59
N GLU A 113 -9.16 -7.08 13.22
CA GLU A 113 -7.94 -6.67 13.92
C GLU A 113 -7.56 -5.23 13.56
N ILE A 114 -6.83 -4.57 14.45
CA ILE A 114 -6.28 -3.24 14.24
C ILE A 114 -5.36 -3.26 12.99
N PRO A 115 -5.60 -2.42 11.97
CA PRO A 115 -4.74 -2.33 10.80
C PRO A 115 -3.42 -1.62 11.12
N SER A 116 -2.39 -1.77 10.27
CA SER A 116 -1.09 -1.08 10.44
C SER A 116 -1.19 0.45 10.31
N PHE A 117 -2.26 0.96 9.70
CA PHE A 117 -2.64 2.37 9.68
C PHE A 117 -4.12 2.50 9.30
N ASP A 118 -4.72 3.64 9.59
CA ASP A 118 -6.14 3.91 9.28
C ASP A 118 -6.32 5.07 8.28
N LEU A 119 -7.59 5.37 7.95
CA LEU A 119 -7.93 6.47 7.05
C LEU A 119 -7.49 7.84 7.60
N GLY A 120 -7.51 8.03 8.93
CA GLY A 120 -7.04 9.25 9.58
C GLY A 120 -5.55 9.45 9.40
N THR A 121 -4.77 8.37 9.51
CA THR A 121 -3.31 8.33 9.39
C THR A 121 -2.86 8.87 8.03
N ILE A 122 -3.58 8.55 6.96
CA ILE A 122 -3.25 9.00 5.59
C ILE A 122 -3.85 10.38 5.22
N GLY A 123 -4.55 11.03 6.16
CA GLY A 123 -5.17 12.34 5.95
C GLY A 123 -6.55 12.27 5.28
N GLY A 124 -7.35 11.25 5.60
CA GLY A 124 -8.74 11.13 5.18
C GLY A 124 -8.93 10.75 3.72
N ILE A 125 -10.11 11.06 3.18
CA ILE A 125 -10.45 10.84 1.76
C ILE A 125 -9.50 11.62 0.81
N ALA A 126 -9.04 12.80 1.23
CA ALA A 126 -8.03 13.54 0.49
C ALA A 126 -6.69 12.78 0.40
N GLY A 127 -6.38 11.96 1.42
CA GLY A 127 -5.29 10.98 1.39
C GLY A 127 -5.50 9.91 0.33
N LEU A 128 -6.70 9.33 0.23
CA LEU A 128 -7.04 8.34 -0.80
C LEU A 128 -6.86 8.90 -2.21
N ARG A 129 -7.34 10.13 -2.47
CA ARG A 129 -7.09 10.82 -3.73
C ARG A 129 -5.59 10.91 -4.04
N ARG A 130 -4.79 11.37 -3.08
CA ARG A 130 -3.34 11.53 -3.27
C ARG A 130 -2.63 10.19 -3.46
N TRP A 131 -3.12 9.11 -2.85
CA TRP A 131 -2.62 7.77 -3.09
C TRP A 131 -2.94 7.27 -4.51
N ILE A 132 -4.14 7.52 -5.02
CA ILE A 132 -4.52 7.22 -6.41
C ILE A 132 -3.58 7.97 -7.37
N GLU A 133 -3.43 9.28 -7.17
CA GLU A 133 -2.53 10.11 -7.99
C GLU A 133 -1.06 9.66 -7.91
N LEU A 134 -0.61 9.27 -6.71
CA LEU A 134 0.73 8.74 -6.49
C LEU A 134 0.93 7.42 -7.26
N THR A 135 -0.05 6.52 -7.21
CA THR A 135 0.02 5.23 -7.89
C THR A 135 0.00 5.40 -9.41
N ASP A 136 -0.82 6.31 -9.93
CA ASP A 136 -0.86 6.65 -11.36
C ASP A 136 0.48 7.23 -11.84
N LYS A 137 1.09 8.11 -11.04
CA LYS A 137 2.33 8.83 -11.41
C LYS A 137 3.61 8.02 -11.17
N HIS A 138 3.62 7.20 -10.13
CA HIS A 138 4.79 6.48 -9.63
C HIS A 138 4.52 4.98 -9.42
N PRO A 139 4.01 4.26 -10.44
CA PRO A 139 3.65 2.85 -10.30
C PRO A 139 4.85 1.95 -9.96
N ARG A 140 6.08 2.36 -10.34
CA ARG A 140 7.32 1.64 -9.99
C ARG A 140 7.71 1.76 -8.51
N ALA A 141 7.16 2.74 -7.79
CA ALA A 141 7.36 2.85 -6.34
C ALA A 141 6.26 2.11 -5.56
N THR A 142 5.00 2.25 -5.98
CA THR A 142 3.85 1.67 -5.26
C THR A 142 3.60 0.20 -5.63
N GLY A 143 3.84 -0.18 -6.88
CA GLY A 143 3.59 -1.51 -7.43
C GLY A 143 4.24 -2.63 -6.61
N PRO A 144 5.56 -2.58 -6.36
CA PRO A 144 6.24 -3.61 -5.57
C PRO A 144 5.68 -3.79 -4.15
N LEU A 145 5.14 -2.74 -3.52
CA LEU A 145 4.50 -2.89 -2.20
C LEU A 145 3.18 -3.66 -2.28
N VAL A 146 2.33 -3.34 -3.26
CA VAL A 146 1.00 -3.93 -3.36
C VAL A 146 1.00 -5.29 -4.08
N ALA A 147 2.00 -5.55 -4.94
CA ALA A 147 2.10 -6.75 -5.76
C ALA A 147 2.13 -8.03 -4.92
N ARG A 148 2.86 -8.05 -3.80
CA ARG A 148 2.93 -9.21 -2.88
C ARG A 148 1.55 -9.66 -2.40
N HIS A 149 0.63 -8.72 -2.23
CA HIS A 149 -0.72 -9.04 -1.77
C HIS A 149 -1.61 -9.44 -2.93
N ARG A 150 -1.39 -8.91 -4.13
CA ARG A 150 -2.23 -9.18 -5.30
C ARG A 150 -1.88 -10.48 -6.03
N TYR A 151 -0.60 -10.78 -6.16
CA TYR A 151 -0.10 -11.88 -7.00
C TYR A 151 0.53 -13.00 -6.18
N GLY A 152 0.66 -12.81 -4.86
CA GLY A 152 1.23 -13.78 -3.95
C GLY A 152 2.69 -13.50 -3.59
N LEU A 153 3.25 -14.39 -2.78
CA LEU A 153 4.63 -14.28 -2.32
C LEU A 153 5.58 -14.64 -3.47
N HIS A 154 6.51 -13.74 -3.76
CA HIS A 154 7.67 -14.03 -4.60
C HIS A 154 8.74 -14.73 -3.76
N ASN A 155 9.72 -15.36 -4.41
CA ASN A 155 10.92 -15.80 -3.70
C ASN A 155 11.64 -14.59 -3.07
N VAL A 156 12.42 -14.85 -2.02
CA VAL A 156 13.00 -13.80 -1.17
C VAL A 156 13.96 -12.90 -1.96
N GLU A 157 14.62 -13.45 -2.97
CA GLU A 157 15.58 -12.75 -3.83
C GLU A 157 14.86 -11.74 -4.72
N THR A 158 13.83 -12.18 -5.43
CA THR A 158 13.01 -11.28 -6.27
C THR A 158 12.39 -10.20 -5.41
N ARG A 159 11.91 -10.57 -4.22
CA ARG A 159 11.31 -9.61 -3.29
C ARG A 159 12.30 -8.52 -2.89
N LEU A 160 13.53 -8.87 -2.51
CA LEU A 160 14.56 -7.89 -2.16
C LEU A 160 14.88 -6.99 -3.35
N MET A 161 15.06 -7.57 -4.54
CA MET A 161 15.40 -6.84 -5.76
C MET A 161 14.29 -5.87 -6.20
N GLU A 162 13.02 -6.27 -6.12
CA GLU A 162 11.88 -5.42 -6.44
C GLU A 162 11.78 -4.22 -5.49
N VAL A 163 11.92 -4.46 -4.18
CA VAL A 163 11.89 -3.40 -3.17
C VAL A 163 13.07 -2.46 -3.35
N ALA A 164 14.28 -2.98 -3.58
CA ALA A 164 15.47 -2.18 -3.84
C ALA A 164 15.31 -1.29 -5.08
N ALA A 165 14.78 -1.84 -6.18
CA ALA A 165 14.50 -1.09 -7.40
C ALA A 165 13.43 0.01 -7.16
N ALA A 166 12.41 -0.28 -6.36
CA ALA A 166 11.38 0.69 -6.00
C ALA A 166 11.93 1.87 -5.18
N ILE A 167 12.79 1.58 -4.19
CA ILE A 167 13.50 2.59 -3.39
C ILE A 167 14.41 3.44 -4.29
N GLU A 168 15.21 2.81 -5.14
CA GLU A 168 16.09 3.49 -6.09
C GLU A 168 15.30 4.42 -7.03
N TYR A 169 14.22 3.91 -7.61
CA TYR A 169 13.32 4.69 -8.45
C TYR A 169 12.74 5.89 -7.69
N TRP A 170 12.22 5.66 -6.48
CA TRP A 170 11.57 6.72 -5.69
C TRP A 170 12.53 7.85 -5.34
N VAL A 171 13.74 7.53 -4.89
CA VAL A 171 14.78 8.51 -4.60
C VAL A 171 15.22 9.21 -5.89
N SER A 172 15.45 8.46 -6.97
CA SER A 172 15.86 9.02 -8.27
C SER A 172 14.84 9.99 -8.85
N ALA A 173 13.55 9.70 -8.74
CA ALA A 173 12.46 10.58 -9.16
C ALA A 173 12.47 11.94 -8.45
N HIS A 174 13.09 12.03 -7.26
CA HIS A 174 13.18 13.25 -6.46
C HIS A 174 14.58 13.89 -6.46
N ARG A 175 15.59 13.25 -7.06
CA ARG A 175 16.97 13.79 -7.10
C ARG A 175 17.03 15.20 -7.68
N ARG A 176 16.23 15.52 -8.70
CA ARG A 176 16.23 16.85 -9.32
C ARG A 176 15.47 17.90 -8.51
N SER A 177 14.49 17.51 -7.69
CA SER A 177 13.57 18.46 -7.03
C SER A 177 13.72 18.55 -5.52
N ALA A 178 14.40 17.61 -4.87
CA ALA A 178 14.44 17.56 -3.40
C ALA A 178 15.86 17.29 -2.86
N GLN A 179 16.29 18.11 -1.89
CA GLN A 179 17.62 18.02 -1.29
C GLN A 179 17.85 16.68 -0.56
N TRP A 180 16.82 16.13 0.09
CA TRP A 180 16.93 14.86 0.82
C TRP A 180 17.35 13.68 -0.09
N ALA A 181 16.97 13.73 -1.37
CA ALA A 181 17.28 12.68 -2.35
C ALA A 181 18.69 12.82 -2.97
N ARG A 182 19.35 13.98 -2.80
CA ARG A 182 20.68 14.28 -3.35
C ARG A 182 21.83 13.96 -2.40
N ARG A 183 21.54 13.67 -1.13
CA ARG A 183 22.58 13.40 -0.13
C ARG A 183 23.42 12.19 -0.59
N SER A 184 24.75 12.30 -0.48
CA SER A 184 25.64 11.15 -0.68
C SER A 184 26.03 10.64 0.69
N LEU A 185 25.31 9.64 1.20
CA LEU A 185 25.56 9.02 2.51
C LEU A 185 26.45 7.76 2.40
N GLY A 186 27.20 7.60 1.30
CA GLY A 186 28.08 6.45 1.05
C GLY A 186 27.45 5.31 0.23
N LYS A 187 28.04 4.10 0.32
CA LYS A 187 27.50 2.88 -0.33
C LYS A 187 26.09 2.60 0.21
N GLY A 188 25.13 2.33 -0.68
CA GLY A 188 23.70 2.23 -0.31
C GLY A 188 22.97 3.57 -0.22
N SER A 189 23.46 4.60 -0.90
CA SER A 189 22.95 5.98 -0.82
C SER A 189 21.43 6.12 -1.02
N PHE A 190 20.80 5.31 -1.87
CA PHE A 190 19.34 5.35 -2.04
C PHE A 190 18.59 4.94 -0.77
N ALA A 191 18.90 3.75 -0.25
CA ALA A 191 18.30 3.23 0.97
C ALA A 191 18.61 4.14 2.17
N ALA A 192 19.87 4.57 2.32
CA ALA A 192 20.30 5.48 3.37
C ALA A 192 19.59 6.84 3.32
N ASN A 193 19.46 7.44 2.13
CA ASN A 193 18.75 8.71 1.95
C ASN A 193 17.28 8.59 2.33
N LEU A 194 16.64 7.47 1.96
CA LEU A 194 15.25 7.23 2.31
C LEU A 194 15.07 6.97 3.81
N ALA A 195 15.96 6.18 4.42
CA ALA A 195 16.00 5.96 5.87
C ALA A 195 16.13 7.29 6.63
N ALA A 196 17.10 8.12 6.24
CA ALA A 196 17.30 9.45 6.83
C ALA A 196 16.09 10.37 6.60
N ARG A 197 15.34 10.20 5.51
CA ARG A 197 14.13 10.97 5.22
C ARG A 197 12.93 10.53 6.06
N VAL A 198 12.81 9.24 6.37
CA VAL A 198 11.78 8.70 7.26
C VAL A 198 12.10 9.06 8.72
N GLY A 199 13.38 9.01 9.09
CA GLY A 199 13.89 9.49 10.37
C GLY A 199 13.69 8.50 11.52
N THR A 200 13.52 9.04 12.72
CA THR A 200 13.44 8.29 13.98
C THR A 200 12.51 7.08 13.95
N PRO A 201 11.29 7.11 13.37
CA PRO A 201 10.43 5.93 13.36
C PRO A 201 11.07 4.70 12.71
N PHE A 202 11.86 4.89 11.65
CA PHE A 202 12.57 3.77 11.04
C PHE A 202 13.80 3.35 11.84
N ALA A 203 14.51 4.31 12.45
CA ALA A 203 15.62 4.01 13.36
C ALA A 203 15.15 3.21 14.57
N ASP A 204 14.01 3.56 15.16
CA ASP A 204 13.41 2.81 16.25
C ASP A 204 13.16 1.37 15.81
N LEU A 205 12.61 1.14 14.61
CA LEU A 205 12.35 -0.20 14.08
C LEU A 205 13.64 -1.03 13.86
N VAL A 206 14.69 -0.46 13.26
CA VAL A 206 15.86 -1.23 12.79
C VAL A 206 17.12 -1.08 13.66
N GLY A 207 17.14 -0.19 14.65
CA GLY A 207 18.33 0.13 15.43
C GLY A 207 19.23 1.14 14.71
N ASP A 208 20.12 0.67 13.84
CA ASP A 208 21.03 1.52 13.05
C ASP A 208 20.62 1.56 11.57
N PRO A 209 19.96 2.64 11.10
CA PRO A 209 19.56 2.79 9.70
C PRO A 209 20.71 2.77 8.71
N MET A 210 21.91 3.20 9.11
CA MET A 210 23.07 3.25 8.22
C MET A 210 23.71 1.87 8.08
N ALA A 211 23.82 1.12 9.18
CA ALA A 211 24.21 -0.29 9.11
C ALA A 211 23.22 -1.10 8.28
N TRP A 212 21.91 -0.92 8.53
CA TRP A 212 20.84 -1.52 7.75
C TRP A 212 20.97 -1.18 6.26
N ALA A 213 21.11 0.10 5.89
CA ALA A 213 21.17 0.52 4.50
C ALA A 213 22.38 -0.06 3.75
N ARG A 214 23.53 -0.17 4.43
CA ARG A 214 24.72 -0.83 3.88
C ARG A 214 24.45 -2.31 3.62
N ARG A 215 23.90 -3.03 4.61
CA ARG A 215 23.60 -4.47 4.51
C ARG A 215 22.55 -4.75 3.43
N PHE A 216 21.45 -4.00 3.44
CA PHE A 216 20.40 -4.06 2.42
C PHE A 216 20.97 -3.93 1.01
N TRP A 217 21.81 -2.90 0.78
CA TRP A 217 22.33 -2.64 -0.55
C TRP A 217 23.43 -3.63 -0.97
N SER A 218 24.27 -4.08 -0.05
CA SER A 218 25.27 -5.13 -0.34
C SER A 218 24.59 -6.44 -0.70
N THR A 219 23.57 -6.86 0.04
CA THR A 219 22.84 -8.10 -0.21
C THR A 219 22.10 -8.04 -1.54
N ASN A 220 21.46 -6.91 -1.87
CA ASN A 220 20.87 -6.72 -3.19
C ASN A 220 21.89 -6.77 -4.34
N ASN A 221 23.09 -6.20 -4.15
CA ASN A 221 24.15 -6.27 -5.17
C ASN A 221 24.69 -7.69 -5.34
N LEU A 222 24.85 -8.43 -4.24
CA LEU A 222 25.25 -9.84 -4.25
C LEU A 222 24.29 -10.65 -5.12
N LEU A 223 22.98 -10.55 -4.85
CA LEU A 223 21.94 -11.26 -5.61
C LEU A 223 21.90 -10.90 -7.10
N LYS A 224 22.26 -9.66 -7.45
CA LYS A 224 22.26 -9.18 -8.85
C LYS A 224 23.45 -9.66 -9.67
N HIS A 225 24.60 -9.85 -9.04
CA HIS A 225 25.88 -9.98 -9.75
C HIS A 225 26.59 -11.31 -9.50
N GLU A 226 26.22 -12.03 -8.45
CA GLU A 226 26.89 -13.27 -8.05
C GLU A 226 25.89 -14.43 -7.97
N PRO A 227 25.48 -15.02 -9.10
CA PRO A 227 24.43 -16.04 -9.16
C PRO A 227 24.79 -17.35 -8.43
N ASN A 228 26.07 -17.59 -8.16
CA ASN A 228 26.56 -18.81 -7.51
C ASN A 228 26.94 -18.60 -6.03
N SER A 229 26.78 -17.38 -5.49
CA SER A 229 27.13 -17.10 -4.11
C SER A 229 26.05 -17.63 -3.17
N GLU A 230 26.48 -18.35 -2.12
CA GLU A 230 25.58 -18.73 -1.04
C GLU A 230 25.14 -17.48 -0.28
N TYR A 231 23.84 -17.37 -0.01
CA TYR A 231 23.26 -16.31 0.79
C TYR A 231 22.28 -16.88 1.81
N ASP A 232 22.13 -16.17 2.92
CA ASP A 232 21.12 -16.49 3.92
C ASP A 232 19.75 -15.99 3.46
N ALA A 233 18.86 -16.92 3.09
CA ALA A 233 17.49 -16.62 2.69
C ALA A 233 16.69 -15.91 3.81
N TYR A 234 16.99 -16.18 5.07
CA TYR A 234 16.36 -15.50 6.21
C TYR A 234 16.77 -14.02 6.25
N GLU A 235 18.07 -13.74 6.14
CA GLU A 235 18.57 -12.37 6.05
C GLU A 235 17.94 -11.61 4.87
N VAL A 236 17.93 -12.23 3.67
CA VAL A 236 17.33 -11.63 2.47
C VAL A 236 15.86 -11.28 2.70
N SER A 237 15.09 -12.19 3.32
CA SER A 237 13.68 -11.95 3.64
C SER A 237 13.49 -10.78 4.61
N VAL A 238 14.26 -10.72 5.70
CA VAL A 238 14.13 -9.67 6.71
C VAL A 238 14.53 -8.31 6.13
N LEU A 239 15.59 -8.23 5.33
CA LEU A 239 16.00 -7.01 4.64
C LEU A 239 14.94 -6.55 3.62
N ALA A 240 14.34 -7.49 2.89
CA ALA A 240 13.29 -7.20 1.93
C ALA A 240 12.02 -6.63 2.59
N ASP A 241 11.57 -7.24 3.68
CA ASP A 241 10.38 -6.78 4.41
C ASP A 241 10.62 -5.45 5.11
N THR A 242 11.78 -5.25 5.76
CA THR A 242 12.12 -3.95 6.37
C THR A 242 12.30 -2.84 5.33
N GLY A 243 12.84 -3.16 4.15
CA GLY A 243 12.90 -2.22 3.02
C GLY A 243 11.51 -1.85 2.49
N ALA A 244 10.57 -2.79 2.48
CA ALA A 244 9.19 -2.53 2.12
C ALA A 244 8.50 -1.60 3.13
N VAL A 245 8.72 -1.82 4.44
CA VAL A 245 8.24 -0.92 5.50
C VAL A 245 8.80 0.50 5.33
N LEU A 246 10.10 0.62 5.06
CA LEU A 246 10.74 1.92 4.81
C LEU A 246 10.06 2.67 3.66
N LEU A 247 9.89 1.98 2.52
CA LEU A 247 9.28 2.56 1.34
C LEU A 247 7.81 2.91 1.56
N GLN A 248 7.04 2.03 2.21
CA GLN A 248 5.65 2.26 2.59
C GLN A 248 5.54 3.53 3.45
N SER A 249 6.33 3.63 4.53
CA SER A 249 6.36 4.80 5.41
C SER A 249 6.68 6.09 4.66
N ALA A 250 7.63 6.07 3.73
CA ALA A 250 7.97 7.25 2.93
C ALA A 250 6.84 7.67 1.97
N LEU A 251 6.20 6.71 1.30
CA LEU A 251 5.09 6.96 0.38
C LEU A 251 3.85 7.44 1.14
N LEU A 252 3.54 6.84 2.29
CA LEU A 252 2.42 7.28 3.12
C LEU A 252 2.66 8.67 3.73
N ASN A 253 3.88 9.00 4.16
CA ASN A 253 4.22 10.37 4.55
C ASN A 253 3.96 11.37 3.42
N ARG A 254 4.29 11.01 2.18
CA ARG A 254 4.02 11.83 0.99
C ARG A 254 2.52 12.01 0.75
N VAL A 255 1.73 10.95 0.97
CA VAL A 255 0.26 10.97 0.88
C VAL A 255 -0.34 11.79 2.00
N ALA A 256 0.03 11.59 3.26
CA ALA A 256 -0.53 12.33 4.38
C ALA A 256 -0.06 13.79 4.43
N ARG A 257 1.07 14.11 3.77
CA ARG A 257 1.79 15.38 3.87
C ARG A 257 2.30 15.68 5.29
N THR A 258 2.53 14.63 6.08
CA THR A 258 3.07 14.68 7.43
C THR A 258 4.01 13.50 7.63
N THR A 259 4.66 13.42 8.79
CA THR A 259 5.50 12.27 9.18
C THR A 259 4.76 11.26 10.06
N ASN A 260 3.48 11.53 10.40
CA ASN A 260 2.66 10.67 11.25
C ASN A 260 2.53 9.23 10.72
N PRO A 261 2.32 8.98 9.41
CA PRO A 261 2.26 7.61 8.91
C PRO A 261 3.48 6.77 9.21
N ALA A 262 4.69 7.33 9.13
CA ALA A 262 5.90 6.59 9.48
C ALA A 262 5.94 6.19 10.96
N GLN A 263 5.46 7.06 11.87
CA GLN A 263 5.36 6.74 13.29
C GLN A 263 4.39 5.58 13.53
N VAL A 264 3.20 5.66 12.92
CA VAL A 264 2.14 4.65 13.07
C VAL A 264 2.56 3.31 12.46
N VAL A 265 3.10 3.32 11.24
CA VAL A 265 3.50 2.10 10.54
C VAL A 265 4.72 1.47 11.19
N CYS A 266 5.82 2.19 11.41
CA CYS A 266 7.02 1.59 12.00
C CYS A 266 6.81 1.16 13.47
N GLY A 267 5.88 1.80 14.19
CA GLY A 267 5.49 1.43 15.55
C GLY A 267 4.30 0.47 15.63
N SER A 268 3.83 -0.09 14.51
CA SER A 268 2.71 -1.03 14.51
C SER A 268 3.13 -2.38 15.12
N HIS A 269 2.25 -2.94 15.95
CA HIS A 269 2.40 -4.27 16.54
C HIS A 269 2.67 -5.37 15.51
N ARG A 270 2.21 -5.17 14.27
CA ARG A 270 2.42 -6.10 13.16
C ARG A 270 3.90 -6.22 12.75
N TYR A 271 4.72 -5.19 12.98
CA TYR A 271 6.15 -5.17 12.65
C TYR A 271 7.07 -5.39 13.86
N ASP A 272 6.55 -5.60 15.07
CA ASP A 272 7.38 -5.81 16.26
C ASP A 272 8.33 -7.01 16.12
N HIS A 273 7.82 -8.11 15.55
CA HIS A 273 8.64 -9.29 15.30
C HIS A 273 9.72 -9.00 14.27
N LEU A 274 9.36 -8.34 13.16
CA LEU A 274 10.30 -7.94 12.11
C LEU A 274 11.39 -7.01 12.66
N GLY A 275 11.03 -6.07 13.53
CA GLY A 275 11.96 -5.19 14.23
C GLY A 275 12.96 -5.96 15.09
N ARG A 276 12.51 -6.98 15.84
CA ARG A 276 13.43 -7.86 16.60
C ARG A 276 14.36 -8.64 15.68
N GLN A 277 13.85 -9.18 14.57
CA GLN A 277 14.64 -9.95 13.61
C GLN A 277 15.76 -9.10 12.99
N VAL A 278 15.43 -7.90 12.52
CA VAL A 278 16.43 -7.03 11.86
C VAL A 278 17.46 -6.49 12.85
N ARG A 279 17.06 -6.13 14.07
CA ARG A 279 18.03 -5.69 15.11
C ARG A 279 18.99 -6.83 15.47
N GLY A 280 18.46 -8.05 15.62
CA GLY A 280 19.27 -9.26 15.80
C GLY A 280 20.26 -9.51 14.65
N LEU A 281 19.86 -9.31 13.40
CA LEU A 281 20.74 -9.42 12.23
C LEU A 281 21.85 -8.35 12.21
N LEU A 282 21.57 -7.16 12.73
CA LEU A 282 22.53 -6.05 12.76
C LEU A 282 23.41 -6.06 14.02
N GLY A 283 23.18 -6.97 14.96
CA GLY A 283 23.90 -7.03 16.24
C GLY A 283 23.54 -5.88 17.19
N ALA A 284 22.30 -5.37 17.10
CA ALA A 284 21.76 -4.25 17.87
C ALA A 284 20.72 -4.68 18.91
#